data_AF-A0A350LXA7-F1
#
_entry.id   AF-A0A350LXA7-F1
#
_cell.length_a   1.000
_cell.length_b   1.000
_cell.length_c   1.000
_cell.angle_alpha   90.00
_cell.angle_beta   90.00
_cell.angle_gamma   90.00
#
_symmetry.space_group_name_H-M   'P 1'
#
loop_
_entity.id
_entity.type
_entity.pdbx_description
1 polymer ?
#
loop_
_entity_poly.entity_id
_entity_poly.type
_entity_poly.pdbx_seq_one_letter_code
_entity_poly.pdbx_strand_id
1 'polypeptide(L)'
;MATPAQVANDMIAQARYFKGRDKAIFKACTDAARVIRLHLDGQKVDGRTYGGLHHRLVDMEMSSRASYFAVRSNLTRARITLEQLHREATR
;
A
#
# COMPACT_ATOMS: atom_id res chain seq x y z
N MET A 1 1.51 14.23 10.84
CA MET A 1 1.90 12.99 10.12
C MET A 1 0.68 12.09 10.09
N ALA A 2 0.36 11.44 8.96
CA ALA A 2 -0.81 10.55 8.91
C ALA A 2 -0.51 9.26 9.66
N THR A 3 -1.44 8.80 10.48
CA THR A 3 -1.35 7.51 11.17
C THR A 3 -1.46 6.36 10.17
N PRO A 4 -0.95 5.16 10.50
CA PRO A 4 -1.11 3.99 9.63
C PRO A 4 -2.58 3.68 9.31
N ALA A 5 -3.49 3.85 10.27
CA ALA A 5 -4.93 3.67 10.06
C ALA A 5 -5.49 4.68 9.04
N GLN A 6 -5.07 5.94 9.09
CA GLN A 6 -5.44 6.95 8.09
C GLN A 6 -4.90 6.58 6.70
N VAL A 7 -3.66 6.10 6.61
CA VAL A 7 -3.09 5.64 5.34
C VAL A 7 -3.88 4.45 4.78
N ALA A 8 -4.27 3.47 5.60
CA ALA A 8 -5.11 2.36 5.15
C ALA A 8 -6.48 2.84 4.62
N ASN A 9 -7.08 3.85 5.25
CA ASN A 9 -8.34 4.42 4.79
C ASN A 9 -8.19 5.18 3.47
N ASP A 10 -7.12 5.96 3.31
CA ASP A 10 -6.79 6.64 2.05
C ASP A 10 -6.62 5.63 0.91
N MET A 11 -5.95 4.50 1.17
CA MET A 11 -5.78 3.43 0.18
C MET A 11 -7.11 2.77 -0.20
N ILE A 12 -8.04 2.59 0.74
CA ILE A 12 -9.40 2.11 0.39
C ILE A 12 -10.16 3.14 -0.45
N ALA A 13 -10.05 4.42 -0.15
CA ALA A 13 -10.67 5.47 -0.95
C ALA A 13 -10.13 5.47 -2.39
N GLN A 14 -8.80 5.36 -2.55
CA GLN A 14 -8.15 5.22 -3.85
C GLN A 14 -8.57 3.94 -4.58
N ALA A 15 -8.64 2.80 -3.88
CA ALA A 15 -9.12 1.56 -4.47
C ALA A 15 -10.54 1.74 -5.03
N ARG A 16 -11.46 2.36 -4.29
CA ARG A 16 -12.83 2.63 -4.78
C ARG A 16 -12.83 3.49 -6.03
N TYR A 17 -11.99 4.52 -6.09
CA TYR A 17 -11.85 5.35 -7.29
C TYR A 17 -11.31 4.55 -8.48
N PHE A 18 -10.28 3.73 -8.31
CA PHE A 18 -9.71 2.96 -9.42
C PHE A 18 -10.47 1.67 -9.75
N LYS A 19 -11.52 1.33 -8.98
CA LYS A 19 -12.40 0.19 -9.28
C LYS A 19 -13.03 0.37 -10.66
N GLY A 20 -12.72 -0.55 -11.57
CA GLY A 20 -13.17 -0.51 -12.97
C GLY A 20 -12.38 0.43 -13.89
N ARG A 21 -11.43 1.23 -13.37
CA ARG A 21 -10.58 2.15 -14.16
C ARG A 21 -9.18 1.59 -14.39
N ASP A 22 -8.55 1.10 -13.33
CA ASP A 22 -7.23 0.46 -13.41
C ASP A 22 -7.14 -0.68 -12.39
N LYS A 23 -7.14 -1.91 -12.90
CA LYS A 23 -7.12 -3.13 -12.07
C LYS A 23 -5.82 -3.26 -11.27
N ALA A 24 -4.71 -2.77 -11.80
CA ALA A 24 -3.41 -2.87 -11.13
C ALA A 24 -3.37 -1.92 -9.93
N ILE A 25 -3.79 -0.67 -10.12
CA ILE A 25 -3.88 0.32 -9.03
C ILE A 25 -4.89 -0.12 -7.97
N PHE A 26 -6.08 -0.56 -8.41
CA PHE A 26 -7.10 -1.10 -7.51
C PHE A 26 -6.55 -2.20 -6.61
N LYS A 27 -5.84 -3.16 -7.20
CA LYS A 27 -5.27 -4.29 -6.46
C LYS A 27 -4.17 -3.82 -5.50
N ALA A 28 -3.24 -2.98 -5.96
CA ALA A 28 -2.17 -2.45 -5.10
C ALA A 28 -2.72 -1.68 -3.89
N CYS A 29 -3.75 -0.85 -4.12
CA CYS A 29 -4.40 -0.10 -3.05
C CYS A 29 -5.12 -1.00 -2.04
N THR A 30 -5.85 -2.01 -2.54
CA THR A 30 -6.56 -2.97 -1.69
C THR A 30 -5.59 -3.82 -0.87
N ASP A 31 -4.53 -4.32 -1.51
CA ASP A 31 -3.51 -5.15 -0.85
C ASP A 31 -2.78 -4.32 0.22
N ALA A 32 -2.39 -3.08 -0.07
CA ALA A 32 -1.76 -2.19 0.89
C ALA A 32 -2.65 -1.90 2.10
N ALA A 33 -3.91 -1.54 1.88
CA ALA A 33 -4.86 -1.30 2.97
C ALA A 33 -5.03 -2.55 3.85
N ARG A 34 -5.10 -3.74 3.23
CA ARG A 34 -5.21 -5.01 3.95
C ARG A 34 -3.98 -5.28 4.81
N VAL A 35 -2.79 -5.19 4.22
CA VAL A 35 -1.53 -5.50 4.94
C VAL A 35 -1.25 -4.52 6.06
N ILE A 36 -1.53 -3.22 5.87
CA ILE A 36 -1.42 -2.23 6.96
C ILE A 36 -2.34 -2.62 8.14
N ARG A 37 -3.59 -3.02 7.86
CA ARG A 37 -4.51 -3.47 8.92
C ARG A 37 -4.04 -4.75 9.61
N LEU A 38 -3.53 -5.72 8.86
CA LEU A 38 -2.95 -6.94 9.46
C LEU A 38 -1.84 -6.61 10.45
N HIS A 39 -0.94 -5.69 10.10
CA HIS A 39 0.10 -5.22 11.02
C HIS A 39 -0.48 -4.51 12.26
N LEU A 40 -1.50 -3.65 12.08
CA LEU A 40 -2.15 -2.96 13.19
C LEU A 40 -2.90 -3.92 14.13
N ASP A 41 -3.42 -5.02 13.60
CA ASP A 41 -4.06 -6.09 14.36
C ASP A 41 -3.04 -7.03 15.05
N GLY A 42 -1.73 -6.76 14.93
CA GLY A 42 -0.66 -7.58 15.48
C GLY A 42 -0.44 -8.92 14.76
N GLN A 43 -1.03 -9.09 13.56
CA GLN A 43 -0.89 -10.31 12.79
C GLN A 43 0.47 -10.35 12.08
N LYS A 44 1.09 -11.54 12.07
CA LYS A 44 2.32 -11.77 11.31
C LYS A 44 2.00 -11.81 9.81
N VAL A 45 2.56 -10.86 9.08
CA VAL A 45 2.57 -10.86 7.62
C VAL A 45 3.82 -11.59 7.15
N ASP A 46 3.65 -12.63 6.33
CA ASP A 46 4.79 -13.38 5.80
C ASP A 46 5.64 -12.52 4.85
N GLY A 47 6.95 -12.83 4.78
CA GLY A 47 7.90 -12.05 4.00
C GLY A 47 7.63 -12.05 2.49
N ARG A 48 6.97 -13.08 1.95
CA ARG A 48 6.61 -13.15 0.52
C ARG A 48 5.46 -12.20 0.21
N THR A 49 4.45 -12.16 1.07
CA THR A 49 3.33 -11.21 0.97
C THR A 49 3.84 -9.78 1.10
N TYR A 50 4.67 -9.50 2.10
CA TYR A 50 5.26 -8.18 2.29
C TYR A 50 6.15 -7.78 1.10
N GLY A 51 7.13 -8.60 0.73
CA GLY A 51 8.09 -8.30 -0.33
C GLY A 51 7.42 -8.13 -1.69
N GLY A 52 6.46 -8.98 -2.03
CA GLY A 52 5.73 -8.89 -3.29
C GLY A 52 4.83 -7.65 -3.39
N LEU A 53 4.27 -7.19 -2.27
CA LEU A 53 3.53 -5.93 -2.22
C LEU A 53 4.48 -4.72 -2.30
N HIS A 54 5.56 -4.73 -1.51
CA HIS A 54 6.53 -3.65 -1.46
C HIS A 54 7.17 -3.38 -2.83
N HIS A 55 7.65 -4.44 -3.50
CA HIS A 55 8.21 -4.33 -4.85
C HIS A 55 7.21 -3.74 -5.85
N ARG A 56 5.94 -4.18 -5.79
CA ARG A 56 4.89 -3.66 -6.67
C ARG A 56 4.61 -2.17 -6.45
N LEU A 57 4.65 -1.71 -5.19
CA LEU A 57 4.47 -0.29 -4.87
C LEU A 57 5.64 0.54 -5.44
N VAL A 58 6.88 0.05 -5.28
CA VAL A 58 8.07 0.69 -5.85
C VAL A 58 7.99 0.77 -7.38
N ASP A 59 7.64 -0.33 -8.06
CA ASP A 59 7.51 -0.37 -9.52
C ASP A 59 6.48 0.66 -10.03
N MET A 60 5.34 0.77 -9.33
CA MET A 60 4.29 1.73 -9.68
C MET A 60 4.71 3.18 -9.39
N GLU A 61 5.44 3.43 -8.31
CA GLU A 61 6.00 4.75 -7.99
C GLU A 61 7.01 5.21 -9.05
N MET A 62 7.86 4.30 -9.54
CA MET A 62 8.92 4.59 -10.52
C MET A 62 8.41 4.65 -11.96
N SER A 63 7.26 4.05 -12.26
CA SER A 63 6.73 4.01 -13.61
C SER A 63 6.28 5.39 -14.12
N SER A 64 6.51 5.63 -15.42
CA SER A 64 6.12 6.82 -16.16
C SER A 64 4.66 6.82 -16.64
N ARG A 65 3.86 5.83 -16.24
CA ARG A 65 2.46 5.72 -16.67
C ARG A 65 1.61 6.85 -16.08
N ALA A 66 0.90 7.57 -16.95
CA ALA A 66 0.05 8.71 -16.60
C ALA A 66 -0.89 8.45 -15.40
N SER A 67 -1.55 7.28 -15.38
CA SER A 67 -2.48 6.90 -14.31
C SER A 67 -1.83 6.75 -12.93
N TYR A 68 -0.52 6.47 -12.87
CA TYR A 68 0.19 6.28 -11.61
C TYR A 68 0.57 7.60 -10.95
N PHE A 69 0.76 8.68 -11.72
CA PHE A 69 1.02 10.01 -11.14
C PHE A 69 -0.11 10.47 -10.21
N ALA A 70 -1.37 10.18 -10.57
CA ALA A 70 -2.55 10.55 -9.79
C ALA A 70 -2.62 9.84 -8.41
N VAL A 71 -1.95 8.70 -8.25
CA VAL A 71 -1.98 7.90 -7.01
C VAL A 71 -0.61 7.82 -6.32
N ARG A 72 0.46 8.30 -6.97
CA ARG A 72 1.86 8.16 -6.53
C ARG A 72 2.08 8.58 -5.08
N SER A 73 1.53 9.72 -4.65
CA SER A 73 1.68 10.19 -3.27
C SER A 73 1.10 9.21 -2.24
N ASN A 74 -0.02 8.56 -2.56
CA ASN A 74 -0.65 7.55 -1.70
C ASN A 74 0.15 6.23 -1.71
N LEU A 75 0.70 5.84 -2.87
CA LEU A 75 1.58 4.67 -2.97
C LEU A 75 2.83 4.86 -2.10
N THR A 76 3.50 6.01 -2.20
CA THR A 76 4.69 6.34 -1.40
C THR A 76 4.37 6.35 0.10
N ARG A 77 3.25 6.95 0.51
CA ARG A 77 2.81 6.94 1.90
C ARG A 77 2.55 5.52 2.41
N ALA A 78 1.88 4.69 1.59
CA ALA A 78 1.62 3.30 1.93
C ALA A 78 2.90 2.47 2.06
N ARG A 79 3.86 2.63 1.13
CA ARG A 79 5.15 1.94 1.16
C ARG A 79 5.94 2.28 2.42
N ILE A 80 6.10 3.56 2.74
CA ILE A 80 6.83 4.00 3.93
C ILE A 80 6.17 3.46 5.21
N THR A 81 4.84 3.53 5.28
CA THR A 81 4.07 3.01 6.42
C THR A 81 4.27 1.50 6.58
N LEU A 82 4.20 0.74 5.49
CA LEU A 82 4.44 -0.70 5.50
C LEU A 82 5.86 -1.05 5.93
N GLU A 83 6.87 -0.32 5.47
CA GLU A 83 8.27 -0.51 5.90
C GLU A 83 8.45 -0.28 7.39
N GLN A 84 7.81 0.74 7.96
CA GLN A 84 7.87 1.02 9.39
C GLN A 84 7.22 -0.10 10.20
N LEU A 85 5.98 -0.46 9.86
CA LEU A 85 5.23 -1.52 10.54
C LEU A 85 5.92 -2.88 10.45
N HIS A 86 6.50 -3.20 9.28
CA HIS A 86 7.21 -4.46 9.11
C HIS A 86 8.46 -4.52 10.00
N ARG A 87 9.27 -3.46 10.04
CA ARG A 87 10.44 -3.38 10.93
C ARG A 87 10.06 -3.51 12.40
N GLU A 88 8.96 -2.89 12.81
CA GLU A 88 8.43 -2.97 14.19
C GLU A 88 7.97 -4.39 14.54
N ALA A 89 7.34 -5.11 13.59
CA ALA A 89 6.85 -6.47 13.80
C ALA A 89 7.95 -7.56 13.78
N THR A 90 9.12 -7.26 13.23
CA THR A 90 10.27 -8.20 13.16
C THR A 90 11.34 -7.98 14.25
N ARG A 91 11.17 -6.97 15.11
CA ARG A 91 12.03 -6.76 16.29
C ARG A 91 11.61 -7.68 17.43
#